data_AF-A0A7W1DBP3-F1
#
_entry.id   AF-A0A7W1DBP3-F1
#
_cell.length_a   1.000
_cell.length_b   1.000
_cell.length_c   1.000
_cell.angle_alpha   90.00
_cell.angle_beta   90.00
_cell.angle_gamma   90.00
#
_symmetry.space_group_name_H-M   'P 1'
#
loop_
_entity.id
_entity.type
_entity.pdbx_description
1 polymer ?
#
loop_
_entity_poly.entity_id
_entity_poly.type
_entity_poly.pdbx_seq_one_letter_code
_entity_poly.pdbx_strand_id
1 'polypeptide(L)'
;MLQTVEAEIDVDGSVRLLEPLRVTRKARAIVTLLEETNGAQKVEGNAREVLELLKSPEFANRKSYSAEEIEAQINEARNSWE
;
A
#
# COMPACT_ATOMS: atom_id res chain seq x y z
N MET A 1 29.81 10.49 -7.08
CA MET A 1 28.84 9.41 -6.79
C MET A 1 27.84 9.98 -5.79
N LEU A 2 26.54 9.83 -6.05
CA LEU A 2 25.49 10.27 -5.12
C LEU A 2 25.29 9.19 -4.06
N GLN A 3 25.08 9.60 -2.81
CA GLN A 3 24.74 8.71 -1.70
C GLN A 3 23.34 9.11 -1.22
N THR A 4 22.46 8.12 -1.06
CA THR A 4 21.13 8.27 -0.50
C THR A 4 21.13 7.63 0.88
N VAL A 5 20.57 8.31 1.86
CA VAL A 5 20.41 7.83 3.24
C VAL A 5 18.99 8.06 3.68
N GLU A 6 18.47 7.18 4.53
CA GLU A 6 17.16 7.39 5.15
C GLU A 6 17.23 8.36 6.33
N ALA A 7 16.15 9.11 6.52
CA ALA A 7 16.00 10.07 7.57
C ALA A 7 14.54 10.15 8.00
N GLU A 8 14.31 10.43 9.28
CA GLU A 8 13.02 10.87 9.80
C GLU A 8 12.94 12.39 9.73
N ILE A 9 11.75 12.89 9.41
CA ILE A 9 11.43 14.32 9.38
C ILE A 9 10.29 14.53 10.38
N ASP A 10 10.59 15.19 11.49
CA ASP A 10 9.61 15.49 12.53
C ASP A 10 8.68 16.65 12.11
N VAL A 11 7.56 16.78 12.82
CA VAL A 11 6.54 17.82 12.56
C VAL A 11 7.05 19.25 12.74
N ASP A 12 8.12 19.42 13.50
CA ASP A 12 8.81 20.71 13.69
C ASP A 12 9.83 21.00 12.57
N GLY A 13 9.96 20.09 11.60
CA GLY A 13 10.91 20.16 10.49
C GLY A 13 12.31 19.71 10.85
N SER A 14 12.53 19.15 12.04
CA SER A 14 13.82 18.56 12.39
C SER A 14 14.06 17.30 11.56
N VAL A 15 15.29 17.15 11.05
CA VAL A 15 15.67 16.01 10.18
C VAL A 15 16.71 15.19 10.92
N ARG A 16 16.38 13.93 11.19
CA ARG A 16 17.27 12.98 11.87
C ARG A 16 17.64 11.85 10.92
N LEU A 17 18.92 11.75 10.59
CA LEU A 17 19.43 10.64 9.79
C LEU A 17 19.30 9.33 10.58
N LEU A 18 18.81 8.28 9.94
CA LEU A 18 18.73 6.94 10.54
C LEU A 18 20.09 6.24 10.53
N GLU A 19 20.97 6.65 9.61
CA GLU A 19 22.29 6.10 9.42
C GLU A 19 23.37 7.20 9.50
N PRO A 20 24.57 6.92 10.05
CA PRO A 20 25.65 7.90 10.07
C PRO A 20 26.18 8.24 8.66
N LEU A 21 25.94 9.46 8.19
CA LEU A 21 26.51 9.96 6.93
C LEU A 21 27.85 10.67 7.17
N ARG A 22 28.97 10.06 6.73
CA ARG A 22 30.31 10.67 6.79
C ARG A 22 30.66 11.34 5.48
N VAL A 23 30.80 12.66 5.48
CA VAL A 23 31.28 13.44 4.33
C VAL A 23 32.71 13.92 4.55
N THR A 24 33.57 13.80 3.54
CA THR A 24 34.99 14.21 3.60
C THR A 24 35.21 15.71 3.42
N ARG A 25 34.16 16.42 2.96
CA ARG A 25 34.14 17.87 2.77
C ARG A 25 32.71 18.37 2.85
N LYS A 26 32.53 19.68 3.06
CA LYS A 26 31.21 20.33 3.01
C LYS A 26 30.54 20.04 1.66
N ALA A 27 29.30 19.59 1.70
CA ALA A 27 28.52 19.22 0.53
C ALA A 27 27.11 19.81 0.62
N ARG A 28 26.45 19.95 -0.54
CA ARG A 28 25.02 20.25 -0.60
C ARG A 28 24.23 18.96 -0.47
N ALA A 29 23.12 19.00 0.25
CA ALA A 29 22.17 17.90 0.35
C ALA A 29 20.79 18.36 -0.15
N ILE A 30 19.99 17.42 -0.64
CA ILE A 30 18.59 17.61 -1.02
C ILE A 30 17.78 16.63 -0.18
N VAL A 31 16.69 17.12 0.41
CA VAL A 31 15.76 16.32 1.21
C VAL A 31 14.47 16.15 0.42
N THR A 32 13.98 14.92 0.34
CA THR A 32 12.72 14.59 -0.33
C THR A 32 11.79 13.95 0.70
N LEU A 33 10.60 14.52 0.90
CA LEU A 33 9.56 13.87 1.70
C LEU A 33 8.93 12.77 0.86
N LEU A 34 8.86 11.56 1.42
CA LEU A 34 8.07 10.48 0.86
C LEU A 34 6.65 10.60 1.39
N GLU A 35 5.66 10.66 0.51
CA GLU A 35 4.26 10.55 0.92
C GLU A 35 4.03 9.15 1.50
N GLU A 36 3.36 9.07 2.65
CA GLU A 36 2.91 7.79 3.20
C GLU A 36 1.91 7.17 2.24
N THR A 37 2.38 6.26 1.39
CA THR A 37 1.50 5.44 0.54
C THR A 37 0.89 4.25 1.28
N ASN A 38 1.34 3.99 2.52
CA ASN A 38 0.92 2.83 3.31
C ASN A 38 -0.13 3.12 4.39
N GLY A 39 -0.54 4.38 4.56
CA GLY A 39 -1.69 4.72 5.35
C GLY A 39 -2.96 4.47 4.55
N ALA A 40 -3.35 3.20 4.34
CA ALA A 40 -4.76 2.92 4.10
C ALA A 40 -5.48 3.53 5.29
N GLN A 41 -6.13 4.68 5.10
CA GLN A 41 -7.00 5.26 6.11
C GLN A 41 -7.85 4.11 6.61
N LYS A 42 -7.80 3.82 7.91
CA LYS A 42 -8.82 2.99 8.55
C LYS A 42 -10.11 3.77 8.44
N VAL A 43 -10.74 3.68 7.27
CA VAL A 43 -12.13 4.06 7.11
C VAL A 43 -12.87 3.13 8.05
N GLU A 44 -13.46 3.68 9.10
CA GLU A 44 -14.36 2.92 9.96
C GLU A 44 -15.45 2.35 9.05
N GLY A 45 -15.39 1.04 8.80
CA GLY A 45 -16.32 0.38 7.90
C GLY A 45 -17.73 0.41 8.48
N ASN A 46 -18.71 0.79 7.68
CA ASN A 46 -20.11 0.80 8.09
C ASN A 46 -20.74 -0.58 7.84
N ALA A 47 -20.93 -1.35 8.91
CA ALA A 47 -21.56 -2.68 8.81
C ALA A 47 -22.94 -2.65 8.14
N ARG A 48 -23.68 -1.53 8.24
CA ARG A 48 -24.97 -1.37 7.59
C ARG A 48 -24.83 -1.26 6.07
N GLU A 49 -23.86 -0.49 5.58
CA GLU A 49 -23.60 -0.35 4.14
C GLU A 49 -23.18 -1.69 3.52
N VAL A 50 -22.37 -2.46 4.24
CA VAL A 50 -22.01 -3.83 3.83
C VAL A 50 -23.25 -4.72 3.78
N LEU A 51 -24.14 -4.66 4.76
CA LEU A 51 -25.38 -5.44 4.76
C LEU A 51 -26.35 -5.00 3.65
N GLU A 52 -26.43 -3.71 3.32
CA GLU A 52 -27.22 -3.22 2.20
C GLU A 52 -26.64 -3.67 0.86
N LEU A 53 -25.31 -3.65 0.71
CA LEU A 53 -24.61 -4.18 -0.46
C LEU A 53 -24.87 -5.69 -0.63
N LEU A 54 -24.77 -6.48 0.45
CA LEU A 54 -25.01 -7.93 0.39
C LEU A 54 -26.46 -8.29 0.05
N LYS A 55 -27.41 -7.38 0.31
CA LYS A 55 -28.82 -7.52 -0.08
C LYS A 55 -29.11 -7.00 -1.50
N SER A 56 -28.14 -6.36 -2.16
CA SER A 56 -28.35 -5.82 -3.50
C SER A 56 -28.61 -6.96 -4.51
N PRO A 57 -29.39 -6.70 -5.58
CA PRO A 57 -29.64 -7.70 -6.61
C PRO A 57 -28.37 -8.21 -7.28
N GLU A 58 -27.33 -7.38 -7.36
CA GLU A 58 -26.03 -7.71 -7.95
C GLU A 58 -25.31 -8.81 -7.15
N PHE A 59 -25.35 -8.72 -5.82
CA PHE A 59 -24.76 -9.72 -4.94
C PHE A 59 -25.66 -10.92 -4.71
N ALA A 60 -26.97 -10.70 -4.57
CA ALA A 60 -27.94 -11.77 -4.33
C ALA A 60 -28.07 -12.73 -5.52
N ASN A 61 -27.97 -12.21 -6.75
CA ASN A 61 -28.08 -13.01 -7.97
C ASN A 61 -26.71 -13.37 -8.57
N ARG A 62 -25.62 -13.16 -7.83
CA ARG A 62 -24.29 -13.49 -8.34
C ARG A 62 -24.21 -14.98 -8.65
N LYS A 63 -23.50 -15.31 -9.73
CA LYS A 63 -23.20 -16.70 -10.05
C LYS A 63 -22.34 -17.28 -8.92
N SER A 64 -22.86 -18.30 -8.24
CA SER A 64 -22.08 -19.06 -7.27
C SER A 64 -21.23 -20.08 -8.02
N TYR A 65 -19.96 -20.16 -7.68
CA TYR A 65 -19.02 -21.13 -8.24
C TYR A 65 -18.71 -22.19 -7.19
N SER A 66 -18.41 -23.41 -7.63
CA SER A 66 -17.88 -24.45 -6.74
C SER A 66 -16.45 -24.11 -6.33
N ALA A 67 -15.96 -24.71 -5.24
CA ALA A 67 -14.58 -24.52 -4.81
C ALA A 67 -13.56 -24.93 -5.90
N GLU A 68 -13.88 -25.98 -6.66
CA GLU A 68 -13.05 -26.50 -7.76
C GLU A 68 -12.99 -25.51 -8.94
N GLU A 69 -14.11 -24.88 -9.29
CA GLU A 69 -14.17 -23.86 -10.35
C GLU A 69 -13.39 -22.59 -9.97
N ILE A 70 -13.45 -22.20 -8.70
CA ILE A 70 -12.70 -21.04 -8.17
C ILE A 70 -11.19 -21.31 -8.25
N GLU A 71 -10.75 -22.49 -7.81
CA GLU A 71 -9.34 -22.90 -7.89
C GLU A 71 -8.83 -22.95 -9.34
N ALA A 72 -9.62 -23.51 -10.25
CA ALA A 72 -9.28 -23.52 -11.67
C ALA A 72 -9.10 -22.11 -12.24
N GLN A 73 -10.01 -21.19 -11.91
CA GLN A 73 -9.96 -19.80 -12.38
C GLN A 73 -8.75 -19.04 -11.79
N ILE A 74 -8.42 -19.26 -10.52
CA ILE A 74 -7.23 -18.67 -9.88
C ILE A 74 -5.96 -19.17 -10.57
N ASN A 75 -5.86 -20.47 -10.85
CA ASN A 75 -4.70 -21.07 -11.51
C ASN A 75 -4.56 -20.58 -12.95
N GLU A 76 -5.66 -20.49 -13.71
CA GLU A 76 -5.67 -19.90 -15.04
C GLU A 76 -5.19 -18.45 -15.02
N ALA A 77 -5.74 -17.62 -14.13
CA ALA A 77 -5.37 -16.21 -14.02
C ALA A 77 -3.92 -15.98 -13.58
N ARG A 78 -3.33 -16.91 -12.82
CA ARG A 78 -1.90 -16.87 -12.46
C ARG A 78 -0.99 -17.26 -13.62
N ASN A 79 -1.37 -18.30 -14.35
CA ASN A 79 -0.54 -18.86 -15.42
C ASN A 79 -0.70 -18.10 -16.74
N SER A 80 -1.74 -17.29 -16.91
CA SER A 80 -1.97 -16.50 -18.13
C SER A 80 -0.98 -15.33 -18.34
N TRP A 81 -0.09 -15.09 -17.37
CA TRP A 81 0.90 -14.02 -17.40
C TRP A 81 2.34 -14.54 -17.59
N GLU A 82 2.52 -15.87 -17.67
CA GLU A 82 3.76 -16.51 -18.12
C GLU A 82 3.78 -16.64 -19.65
#